data_AF-A0A6G2HDZ4-F1
#
_entry.id   AF-A0A6G2HDZ4-F1
#
_cell.length_a   1.000
_cell.length_b   1.000
_cell.length_c   1.000
_cell.angle_alpha   90.00
_cell.angle_beta   90.00
_cell.angle_gamma   90.00
#
_symmetry.space_group_name_H-M   'P 1'
#
loop_
_entity.id
_entity.type
_entity.pdbx_description
1 polymer ?
#
loop_
_entity_poly.entity_id
_entity_poly.type
_entity_poly.pdbx_seq_one_letter_code
_entity_poly.pdbx_strand_id
1 'polypeptide(L)'
;MAHSSGLSGMASDYTHLRTLPALLSVVFVMAGLYQFGGIAEVHIAWVDYTLSTQHATIASLGVFLLAFASSETKSFDHYEQSEQLAIAAGPLLILGYQYSDTVFDLVQTESMWGPVIAFLVTVVSWAVAVR
;
A
#
# COMPACT_ATOMS: atom_id res chain seq x y z
N MET A 1 25.02 -44.41 6.42
CA MET A 1 25.02 -43.05 7.00
C MET A 1 25.81 -42.14 6.07
N ALA A 2 25.14 -41.23 5.38
CA ALA A 2 25.73 -40.02 4.81
C ALA A 2 24.58 -39.07 4.44
N HIS A 3 24.19 -38.25 5.42
CA HIS A 3 23.43 -37.02 5.17
C HIS A 3 24.33 -36.06 4.40
N SER A 4 23.94 -35.68 3.18
CA SER A 4 24.38 -34.41 2.58
C SER A 4 23.18 -33.49 2.51
N SER A 5 23.02 -32.76 3.61
CA SER A 5 22.07 -31.70 3.90
C SER A 5 22.29 -30.44 3.07
N GLY A 6 21.19 -29.87 2.55
CA GLY A 6 20.67 -28.65 3.16
C GLY A 6 21.13 -27.28 2.62
N LEU A 7 22.10 -27.20 1.71
CA LEU A 7 22.63 -25.90 1.27
C LEU A 7 21.92 -25.28 0.05
N SER A 8 21.28 -26.07 -0.83
CA SER A 8 20.56 -25.50 -1.99
C SER A 8 19.10 -25.13 -1.72
N GLY A 9 18.50 -25.62 -0.63
CA GLY A 9 17.12 -25.28 -0.26
C GLY A 9 16.99 -24.00 0.57
N MET A 10 17.96 -23.70 1.45
CA MET A 10 17.85 -22.55 2.34
C MET A 10 18.12 -21.20 1.65
N ALA A 11 18.91 -21.14 0.57
CA ALA A 11 19.10 -19.89 -0.18
C ALA A 11 17.88 -19.51 -1.07
N SER A 12 17.02 -20.49 -1.38
CA SER A 12 15.84 -20.31 -2.25
C SER A 12 14.62 -19.76 -1.50
N ASP A 13 14.51 -19.98 -0.19
CA ASP A 13 13.31 -19.60 0.57
C ASP A 13 13.39 -18.22 1.24
N TYR A 14 14.59 -17.76 1.64
CA TYR A 14 14.72 -16.49 2.37
C TYR A 14 14.66 -15.23 1.49
N THR A 15 14.90 -15.36 0.18
CA THR A 15 14.84 -14.24 -0.77
C THR A 15 13.45 -13.99 -1.34
N HIS A 16 12.50 -14.93 -1.23
CA HIS A 16 11.14 -14.76 -1.77
C HIS A 16 10.13 -14.25 -0.73
N LEU A 17 10.23 -14.69 0.53
CA LEU A 17 9.21 -14.33 1.54
C LEU A 17 9.42 -12.94 2.15
N ARG A 18 10.66 -12.45 2.24
CA ARG A 18 10.95 -11.09 2.74
C ARG A 18 10.91 -10.00 1.66
N THR A 19 11.05 -10.35 0.38
CA THR A 19 11.03 -9.36 -0.70
C THR A 19 9.61 -8.97 -1.11
N LEU A 20 8.64 -9.87 -0.95
CA LEU A 20 7.25 -9.59 -1.26
C LEU A 20 6.70 -8.37 -0.48
N PRO A 21 6.77 -8.31 0.87
CA PRO A 21 6.32 -7.14 1.61
C PRO A 21 7.07 -5.85 1.23
N ALA A 22 8.37 -5.95 0.93
CA ALA A 22 9.18 -4.81 0.55
C ALA A 22 8.78 -4.25 -0.83
N LEU A 23 8.60 -5.11 -1.83
CA LEU A 23 8.13 -4.72 -3.16
C LEU A 23 6.73 -4.13 -3.11
N LEU A 24 5.84 -4.77 -2.36
CA LEU A 24 4.49 -4.27 -2.14
C LEU A 24 4.51 -2.89 -1.47
N SER A 25 5.40 -2.65 -0.50
CA SER A 25 5.55 -1.33 0.13
C SER A 25 5.96 -0.25 -0.88
N VAL A 26 6.87 -0.55 -1.81
CA VAL A 26 7.27 0.40 -2.87
C VAL A 26 6.09 0.71 -3.78
N VAL A 27 5.36 -0.31 -4.24
CA VAL A 27 4.18 -0.11 -5.10
C VAL A 27 3.12 0.70 -4.36
N PHE A 28 2.86 0.41 -3.09
CA PHE A 28 1.88 1.13 -2.28
C PHE A 28 2.24 2.61 -2.13
N VAL A 29 3.50 2.91 -1.79
CA VAL A 29 3.98 4.28 -1.64
C VAL A 29 3.92 5.05 -2.96
N MET A 30 4.35 4.43 -4.06
CA MET A 30 4.31 5.07 -5.39
C MET A 30 2.88 5.32 -5.85
N ALA A 31 1.98 4.35 -5.65
CA ALA A 31 0.57 4.50 -5.95
C ALA A 31 -0.07 5.60 -5.09
N GLY A 32 0.23 5.66 -3.80
CA GLY A 32 -0.24 6.72 -2.90
C GLY A 32 0.27 8.10 -3.30
N LEU A 33 1.56 8.22 -3.62
CA LEU A 33 2.13 9.49 -4.11
C LEU A 33 1.47 9.96 -5.40
N TYR A 34 1.19 9.05 -6.34
CA TYR A 34 0.47 9.41 -7.56
C TYR A 34 -1.00 9.75 -7.29
N GLN A 35 -1.67 8.96 -6.44
CA GLN A 35 -3.08 9.18 -6.09
C GLN A 35 -3.32 10.53 -5.42
N PHE A 36 -2.46 10.94 -4.48
CA PHE A 36 -2.60 12.21 -3.75
C PHE A 36 -1.79 13.37 -4.39
N GLY A 37 -1.33 13.22 -5.64
CA GLY A 37 -0.73 14.33 -6.40
C GLY A 37 0.71 14.69 -6.05
N GLY A 38 1.43 13.86 -5.29
CA GLY A 38 2.88 13.97 -5.11
C GLY A 38 3.68 13.61 -6.38
N ILE A 39 3.07 12.84 -7.28
CA ILE A 39 3.55 12.60 -8.65
C ILE A 39 2.47 13.13 -9.60
N ALA A 40 2.85 13.97 -10.56
CA ALA A 40 1.89 14.57 -11.49
C ALA A 40 1.39 13.58 -12.56
N GLU A 41 2.29 12.74 -13.06
CA GLU A 41 1.99 11.82 -14.16
C GLU A 41 2.89 10.58 -14.10
N VAL A 42 2.32 9.43 -14.48
CA VAL A 42 3.08 8.19 -14.71
C VAL A 42 2.83 7.70 -16.13
N HIS A 43 3.81 7.95 -17.01
CA HIS A 43 3.72 7.62 -18.43
C HIS A 43 4.57 6.38 -18.78
N ILE A 44 3.96 5.41 -19.46
CA ILE A 44 4.60 4.18 -19.92
C ILE A 44 5.01 4.34 -21.38
N ALA A 45 6.29 4.64 -21.61
CA ALA A 45 6.82 4.98 -22.93
C ALA A 45 6.70 3.86 -23.99
N TRP A 46 6.73 2.59 -23.58
CA TRP A 46 6.67 1.47 -24.54
C TRP A 46 5.31 1.29 -25.22
N VAL A 47 4.24 1.74 -24.56
CA VAL A 47 2.86 1.58 -25.03
C VAL A 47 2.14 2.93 -25.16
N ASP A 48 2.87 4.04 -25.03
CA ASP A 48 2.35 5.41 -25.09
C ASP A 48 1.08 5.58 -24.22
N TYR A 49 1.16 5.13 -22.97
CA TYR A 49 0.00 5.09 -22.07
C TYR A 49 0.30 5.80 -20.76
N THR A 50 -0.53 6.78 -20.43
CA THR A 50 -0.50 7.46 -19.15
C THR A 50 -1.48 6.78 -18.21
N LEU A 51 -0.96 6.31 -17.07
CA LEU A 51 -1.79 5.75 -15.99
C LEU A 51 -2.69 6.86 -15.44
N SER A 52 -3.91 6.50 -15.05
CA SER A 52 -4.85 7.39 -14.36
C SER A 52 -4.84 7.16 -12.85
N THR A 53 -5.39 8.10 -12.09
CA THR A 53 -5.56 7.98 -10.62
C THR A 53 -6.34 6.72 -10.22
N GLN A 54 -7.29 6.28 -11.04
CA GLN A 54 -8.03 5.03 -10.81
C GLN A 54 -7.11 3.79 -10.77
N HIS A 55 -6.05 3.76 -11.59
CA HIS A 55 -5.06 2.69 -11.54
C HIS A 55 -4.28 2.72 -10.23
N ALA A 56 -3.97 3.92 -9.74
CA ALA A 56 -3.31 4.12 -8.45
C ALA A 56 -4.19 3.59 -7.31
N THR A 57 -5.49 3.89 -7.33
CA THR A 57 -6.46 3.37 -6.35
C THR A 57 -6.54 1.85 -6.37
N ILE A 58 -6.62 1.24 -7.55
CA ILE A 58 -6.68 -0.23 -7.68
C ILE A 58 -5.39 -0.86 -7.18
N ALA A 59 -4.24 -0.30 -7.55
CA ALA A 59 -2.95 -0.79 -7.12
C ALA A 59 -2.77 -0.67 -5.60
N SER A 60 -3.09 0.50 -5.02
CA SER A 60 -2.95 0.74 -3.58
C SER A 60 -3.86 -0.19 -2.76
N LEU A 61 -5.13 -0.36 -3.16
CA LEU A 61 -6.05 -1.29 -2.50
C LEU A 61 -5.64 -2.75 -2.67
N GLY A 62 -5.29 -3.17 -3.89
CA GLY A 62 -4.88 -4.55 -4.15
C GLY A 62 -3.65 -4.92 -3.32
N VAL A 63 -2.68 -4.01 -3.28
CA VAL A 63 -1.46 -4.16 -2.47
C VAL A 63 -1.78 -4.18 -0.98
N PHE A 64 -2.65 -3.27 -0.49
CA PHE A 64 -3.11 -3.24 0.91
C PHE A 64 -3.75 -4.56 1.33
N LEU A 65 -4.68 -5.08 0.53
CA LEU A 65 -5.36 -6.34 0.79
C LEU A 65 -4.40 -7.52 0.77
N LEU A 66 -3.47 -7.58 -0.19
CA LEU A 66 -2.45 -8.63 -0.25
C LEU A 66 -1.55 -8.62 0.97
N ALA A 67 -1.15 -7.43 1.44
CA ALA A 67 -0.29 -7.32 2.60
C ALA A 67 -1.02 -7.65 3.90
N PHE A 68 -2.25 -7.17 4.08
CA PHE A 68 -3.09 -7.54 5.23
C PHE A 68 -3.37 -9.05 5.25
N ALA A 69 -3.68 -9.67 4.12
CA ALA A 69 -3.88 -11.11 4.02
C ALA A 69 -2.60 -11.93 4.28
N SER A 70 -1.43 -11.32 4.03
CA SER A 70 -0.11 -11.92 4.25
C SER A 70 0.44 -11.69 5.67
N SER A 71 -0.13 -10.77 6.46
CA SER A 71 0.31 -10.48 7.83
C SER A 71 0.14 -11.72 8.74
N GLU A 72 1.01 -11.86 9.73
CA GLU A 72 0.93 -12.94 10.74
C GLU A 72 -0.36 -12.85 11.57
N THR A 73 -0.93 -11.66 11.73
CA THR A 73 -2.18 -11.39 12.46
C THR A 73 -3.40 -11.41 11.55
N LYS A 74 -3.57 -12.48 10.77
CA LYS A 74 -4.67 -12.70 9.80
C LYS A 74 -6.10 -12.40 10.28
N SER A 75 -6.33 -12.19 11.58
CA SER A 75 -7.61 -11.77 12.15
C SER A 75 -7.49 -10.34 12.70
N PHE A 76 -8.42 -9.49 12.26
CA PHE A 76 -8.57 -8.11 12.71
C PHE A 76 -8.71 -7.97 14.25
N ASP A 77 -9.18 -9.02 14.91
CA ASP A 77 -9.40 -9.07 16.36
C ASP A 77 -8.08 -9.12 17.17
N HIS A 78 -6.95 -9.36 16.52
CA HIS A 78 -5.63 -9.35 17.16
C HIS A 78 -5.03 -7.94 17.30
N TYR A 79 -5.63 -6.94 16.65
CA TYR A 79 -5.19 -5.55 16.71
C TYR A 79 -5.87 -4.79 17.85
N GLU A 80 -5.15 -3.86 18.46
CA GLU A 80 -5.75 -2.89 19.37
C GLU A 80 -6.75 -1.98 18.62
N GLN A 81 -7.72 -1.39 19.33
CA GLN A 81 -8.75 -0.56 18.70
C GLN A 81 -8.18 0.62 17.90
N SER A 82 -7.04 1.18 18.36
CA SER A 82 -6.31 2.24 17.64
C SER A 82 -5.68 1.73 16.34
N GLU A 83 -5.12 0.52 16.35
CA GLU A 83 -4.55 -0.14 15.18
C GLU A 83 -5.64 -0.52 14.18
N GLN A 84 -6.78 -1.03 14.65
CA GLN A 84 -7.96 -1.31 13.83
C GLN A 84 -8.46 -0.05 13.10
N LEU A 85 -8.54 1.08 13.82
CA LEU A 85 -8.90 2.35 13.23
C LEU A 85 -7.87 2.79 12.18
N ALA A 86 -6.58 2.65 12.47
CA ALA A 86 -5.52 2.97 11.51
C ALA A 86 -5.61 2.10 10.25
N ILE A 87 -5.83 0.79 10.39
CA ILE A 87 -5.99 -0.14 9.26
C ILE A 87 -7.21 0.24 8.42
N ALA A 88 -8.34 0.59 9.04
CA ALA A 88 -9.55 1.00 8.32
C ALA A 88 -9.38 2.36 7.62
N ALA A 89 -8.65 3.29 8.24
CA ALA A 89 -8.48 4.65 7.72
C ALA A 89 -7.84 4.68 6.33
N GLY A 90 -6.87 3.81 6.04
CA GLY A 90 -6.18 3.76 4.76
C GLY A 90 -7.12 3.47 3.59
N PRO A 91 -7.76 2.29 3.52
CA PRO A 91 -8.71 1.94 2.46
C PRO A 91 -9.89 2.91 2.36
N LEU A 92 -10.41 3.39 3.48
CA LEU A 92 -11.50 4.37 3.49
C LEU A 92 -11.06 5.70 2.87
N LEU A 93 -9.86 6.17 3.17
CA LEU A 93 -9.32 7.40 2.59
C LEU A 93 -8.97 7.23 1.10
N ILE A 94 -8.40 6.09 0.72
CA ILE A 94 -8.09 5.74 -0.67
C ILE A 94 -9.37 5.73 -1.52
N LEU A 95 -10.41 5.05 -1.06
CA LEU A 95 -11.70 4.97 -1.75
C LEU A 95 -12.45 6.29 -1.69
N GLY A 96 -12.48 6.93 -0.53
CA GLY A 96 -13.14 8.21 -0.32
C GLY A 96 -12.58 9.28 -1.25
N TYR A 97 -11.26 9.38 -1.35
CA TYR A 97 -10.61 10.34 -2.25
C TYR A 97 -10.98 10.12 -3.72
N GLN A 98 -11.15 8.86 -4.15
CA GLN A 98 -11.45 8.54 -5.55
C GLN A 98 -12.93 8.64 -5.91
N TYR A 99 -13.85 8.45 -4.95
CA TYR A 99 -15.28 8.27 -5.22
C TYR A 99 -16.22 9.17 -4.42
N SER A 100 -15.71 9.98 -3.50
CA SER A 100 -16.50 10.92 -2.69
C SER A 100 -15.98 12.34 -2.86
N ASP A 101 -16.78 13.20 -3.47
CA ASP A 101 -16.47 14.62 -3.64
C ASP A 101 -16.15 15.28 -2.29
N THR A 102 -16.87 14.90 -1.23
CA THR A 102 -16.63 15.43 0.13
C THR A 102 -15.23 15.12 0.64
N VAL A 103 -14.75 13.89 0.42
CA VAL A 103 -13.40 13.50 0.88
C VAL A 103 -12.35 14.09 -0.06
N PHE A 104 -12.63 14.12 -1.36
CA PHE A 104 -11.76 14.76 -2.34
C PHE A 104 -11.53 16.23 -2.00
N ASP A 105 -12.59 17.02 -1.77
CA ASP A 105 -12.50 18.45 -1.43
C ASP A 105 -11.82 18.69 -0.07
N LEU A 106 -12.03 17.79 0.90
CA LEU A 106 -11.36 17.86 2.19
C LEU A 106 -9.84 17.65 2.06
N VAL A 107 -9.42 16.77 1.15
CA VAL A 107 -8.01 16.46 0.91
C VAL A 107 -7.38 17.48 -0.03
N GLN A 108 -8.09 17.90 -1.08
CA GLN A 108 -7.63 18.91 -2.05
C GLN A 108 -7.90 20.32 -1.53
N THR A 109 -7.17 20.68 -0.48
CA THR A 109 -7.14 22.05 0.02
C THR A 109 -6.29 22.95 -0.87
N GLU A 110 -6.50 24.27 -0.79
CA GLU A 110 -5.61 25.29 -1.38
C GLU A 110 -4.13 25.14 -0.96
N SER A 111 -3.87 24.44 0.16
CA SER A 111 -2.53 24.17 0.67
C SER A 111 -2.03 22.78 0.31
N MET A 112 -0.71 22.60 0.25
CA MET A 112 -0.08 21.29 0.02
C MET A 112 -0.35 20.25 1.14
N TRP A 113 -0.83 20.69 2.31
CA TRP A 113 -0.89 19.83 3.50
C TRP A 113 -1.99 18.80 3.44
N GLY A 114 -3.14 19.10 2.82
CA GLY A 114 -4.24 18.16 2.72
C GLY A 114 -3.83 16.84 2.04
N PRO A 115 -3.26 16.88 0.81
CA PRO A 115 -2.82 15.67 0.13
C PRO A 115 -1.63 14.98 0.79
N VAL A 116 -0.68 15.74 1.36
CA VAL A 116 0.47 15.18 2.09
C VAL A 116 0.03 14.42 3.34
N ILE A 117 -0.87 15.00 4.13
CA ILE A 117 -1.42 14.36 5.34
C ILE A 117 -2.19 13.11 4.93
N ALA A 118 -3.01 13.19 3.88
CA ALA A 118 -3.75 12.03 3.38
C ALA A 118 -2.82 10.88 2.98
N PHE A 119 -1.76 11.19 2.23
CA PHE A 119 -0.72 10.23 1.90
C PHE A 119 -0.08 9.62 3.16
N LEU A 120 0.34 10.42 4.13
CA LEU A 120 0.96 9.91 5.35
C LEU A 120 0.02 9.02 6.18
N VAL A 121 -1.28 9.36 6.25
CA VAL A 121 -2.30 8.51 6.88
C VAL A 121 -2.35 7.14 6.21
N THR A 122 -2.32 7.08 4.87
CA THR A 122 -2.30 5.79 4.16
C THR A 122 -1.02 4.99 4.41
N VAL A 123 0.14 5.65 4.53
CA VAL A 123 1.42 5.00 4.86
C VAL A 123 1.42 4.43 6.28
N VAL A 124 0.87 5.18 7.26
CA VAL A 124 0.73 4.69 8.64
C VAL A 124 -0.23 3.49 8.68
N SER A 125 -1.38 3.60 8.00
CA SER A 125 -2.35 2.51 7.87
C SER A 125 -1.69 1.24 7.33
N TRP A 126 -0.87 1.38 6.28
CA TRP A 126 -0.07 0.30 5.72
C TRP A 126 0.92 -0.29 6.73
N ALA A 127 1.72 0.55 7.38
CA ALA A 127 2.73 0.08 8.33
C ALA A 127 2.12 -0.74 9.48
N VAL A 128 0.92 -0.38 9.93
CA VAL A 128 0.17 -1.14 10.93
C VAL A 128 -0.37 -2.45 10.33
N ALA A 129 -0.88 -2.43 9.10
CA ALA A 129 -1.47 -3.61 8.44
C ALA A 129 -0.44 -4.69 8.05
N VAL A 130 0.82 -4.32 7.80
CA VAL A 130 1.90 -5.26 7.39
C VAL A 130 2.70 -5.80 8.57
N ARG A 131 2.47 -5.26 9.77
CA ARG A 131 3.02 -5.81 11.01
C ARG A 131 2.55 -7.25 11.24
#